data_AF-Q86QV5-F1
#
_entry.id   AF-Q86QV5-F1
#
_cell.length_a   1.000
_cell.length_b   1.000
_cell.length_c   1.000
_cell.angle_alpha   90.00
_cell.angle_beta   90.00
_cell.angle_gamma   90.00
#
_symmetry.space_group_name_H-M   'P 1'
#
loop_
_entity.id
_entity.type
_entity.pdbx_description
1 polymer ?
#
loop_
_entity_poly.entity_id
_entity_poly.type
_entity_poly.pdbx_seq_one_letter_code
_entity_poly.pdbx_strand_id
1 'polypeptide(L)' 'DRDSCVDKSRCAKYGYYQQCEICCKKAGHRGGTCEFFKCKCKV' A
#
# COMPACT_ATOMS: atom_id res chain seq x y z
N ASP A 1 -11.43 -4.06 -7.97
CA ASP A 1 -10.74 -4.70 -6.85
C ASP A 1 -9.54 -3.84 -6.40
N ARG A 2 -9.73 -2.91 -5.45
CA ARG A 2 -8.62 -2.11 -4.86
C ARG A 2 -8.24 -2.60 -3.46
N ASP A 3 -8.94 -3.64 -3.00
CA ASP A 3 -8.79 -4.26 -1.69
C ASP A 3 -7.54 -5.14 -1.61
N SER A 4 -7.10 -5.68 -2.77
CA SER A 4 -5.91 -6.54 -2.90
C SER A 4 -4.62 -5.94 -2.32
N CYS A 5 -4.45 -4.60 -2.32
CA CYS A 5 -3.26 -3.98 -1.72
C CYS A 5 -3.37 -3.86 -0.19
N VAL A 6 -4.58 -3.71 0.34
CA VAL A 6 -4.83 -3.42 1.76
C VAL A 6 -4.72 -4.71 2.57
N ASP A 7 -5.30 -5.81 2.10
CA ASP A 7 -5.43 -7.05 2.88
C ASP A 7 -4.15 -7.92 2.85
N LYS A 8 -3.36 -7.84 1.77
CA LYS A 8 -2.10 -8.62 1.63
C LYS A 8 -0.87 -7.92 2.21
N SER A 9 -1.02 -6.70 2.71
CA SER A 9 0.12 -5.93 3.18
C SER A 9 0.47 -6.28 4.61
N ARG A 10 1.64 -6.91 4.82
CA ARG A 10 2.30 -7.05 6.14
C ARG A 10 2.83 -5.70 6.64
N CYS A 11 2.01 -4.67 6.54
CA CYS A 11 2.37 -3.30 6.84
C CYS A 11 2.63 -3.13 8.34
N ALA A 12 3.71 -2.45 8.69
CA ALA A 12 3.93 -1.96 10.04
C ALA A 12 2.93 -0.82 10.37
N LYS A 13 2.89 -0.38 11.63
CA LYS A 13 2.03 0.74 12.05
C LYS A 13 2.26 1.98 11.16
N TYR A 14 3.51 2.31 10.87
CA TYR A 14 3.88 3.30 9.87
C TYR A 14 5.14 2.83 9.15
N GLY A 15 5.36 3.30 7.93
CA GLY A 15 6.62 3.11 7.23
C GLY A 15 6.44 2.77 5.75
N TYR A 16 7.57 2.47 5.12
CA TYR A 16 7.60 2.06 3.72
C TYR A 16 7.44 0.55 3.61
N TYR A 17 6.61 0.11 2.66
CA TYR A 17 6.52 -1.30 2.28
C TYR A 17 6.52 -1.40 0.77
N GLN A 18 7.57 -2.00 0.22
CA GLN A 18 7.79 -2.02 -1.22
C GLN A 18 6.63 -2.68 -1.97
N GLN A 19 6.03 -3.75 -1.44
CA GLN A 19 4.88 -4.37 -2.07
C GLN A 19 3.64 -3.45 -2.06
N CYS A 20 3.44 -2.68 -0.99
CA CYS A 20 2.40 -1.65 -0.94
C CYS A 20 2.62 -0.61 -2.06
N GLU A 21 3.86 -0.11 -2.19
CA GLU A 21 4.18 0.85 -3.25
C GLU A 21 3.95 0.28 -4.66
N ILE A 22 4.45 -0.92 -4.94
CA ILE A 22 4.30 -1.58 -6.24
C ILE A 22 2.82 -1.83 -6.54
N CYS A 23 2.04 -2.29 -5.55
CA CYS A 23 0.62 -2.55 -5.71
C CYS A 23 -0.14 -1.26 -6.04
N CYS A 24 0.14 -0.17 -5.32
CA CYS A 24 -0.44 1.13 -5.59
C CYS A 24 -0.04 1.68 -6.96
N LYS A 25 1.23 1.56 -7.36
CA LYS A 25 1.70 1.93 -8.71
C LYS A 25 0.99 1.14 -9.81
N LYS A 26 0.80 -0.16 -9.63
CA LYS A 26 0.03 -1.02 -10.56
C LYS A 26 -1.44 -0.60 -10.64
N ALA A 27 -2.00 -0.08 -9.56
CA ALA A 27 -3.36 0.46 -9.53
C ALA A 27 -3.47 1.89 -10.11
N GLY A 28 -2.37 2.50 -10.57
CA GLY A 28 -2.35 3.84 -11.17
C GLY A 28 -2.11 4.99 -10.18
N HIS A 29 -1.73 4.69 -8.92
CA HIS A 29 -1.35 5.68 -7.93
C HIS A 29 0.16 6.02 -8.03
N ARG A 30 0.60 7.13 -7.43
CA ARG A 30 2.02 7.53 -7.43
C ARG A 30 2.90 6.59 -6.61
N GLY A 31 2.31 5.90 -5.65
CA GLY A 31 2.98 4.99 -4.74
C GLY A 31 2.08 4.65 -3.56
N GLY A 32 2.64 3.98 -2.56
CA GLY A 32 1.91 3.53 -1.38
C GLY A 32 2.83 3.47 -0.17
N THR A 33 2.25 3.70 1.01
CA THR A 33 2.95 3.62 2.29
C THR A 33 2.09 2.89 3.31
N CYS A 34 2.72 2.35 4.35
CA CYS A 34 1.98 1.78 5.48
C CYS A 34 1.52 2.88 6.43
N GLU A 35 0.22 2.88 6.74
CA GLU A 35 -0.40 3.70 7.77
C GLU A 35 -1.39 2.83 8.56
N PHE A 36 -1.25 2.82 9.89
CA PHE A 36 -2.06 2.02 10.81
C PHE A 36 -2.19 0.55 10.38
N PHE A 37 -1.06 -0.10 10.06
CA PHE A 37 -0.99 -1.51 9.63
C PHE A 37 -1.68 -1.80 8.29
N LYS A 38 -2.04 -0.77 7.52
CA LYS A 38 -2.66 -0.90 6.20
C LYS A 38 -1.81 -0.20 5.15
N CYS A 39 -1.81 -0.75 3.95
CA CYS A 39 -1.25 -0.06 2.79
C CYS A 39 -2.21 1.05 2.35
N LYS A 40 -1.74 2.29 2.33
CA LYS A 40 -2.43 3.44 1.78
C LYS A 40 -1.74 3.92 0.50
N CYS A 41 -2.49 3.91 -0.60
CA CYS A 41 -2.04 4.44 -1.87
C CYS A 41 -2.14 5.98 -1.90
N LYS A 42 -1.07 6.62 -2.37
CA LYS A 42 -1.01 8.07 -2.59
C LYS A 42 -1.48 8.39 -4.01
N VAL A 43 -2.62 9.06 -4.14
CA VAL A 43 -3.10 9.63 -5.41
C VAL A 43 -2.16 10.71 -5.93
#